data_AF-A0A504KJC6-F1
#
_entry.id   AF-A0A504KJC6-F1
#
_cell.length_a   1.000
_cell.length_b   1.000
_cell.length_c   1.000
_cell.angle_alpha   90.00
_cell.angle_beta   90.00
_cell.angle_gamma   90.00
#
_symmetry.space_group_name_H-M   'P 1'
#
loop_
_entity.id
_entity.type
_entity.pdbx_description
1 polymer ?
#
loop_
_entity_poly.entity_id
_entity_poly.type
_entity_poly.pdbx_seq_one_letter_code
_entity_poly.pdbx_strand_id
1 'polypeptide(L)'
;MSYAAGTGAMEITVRGVLPIGDTTDNQTYFILDAAKAAIVGQVILPKAVKRSMAVALTVKVPSTAGSFAIGTFDDAGNFQIASFLRVERPSVPSGAVGPVGQ
;
A
#
# COMPACT_ATOMS: atom_id res chain seq x y z
N MET A 1 22.53 25.97 -4.92
CA MET A 1 21.29 25.19 -5.16
C MET A 1 21.25 24.06 -4.14
N SER A 2 20.54 24.26 -3.03
CA SER A 2 20.40 23.30 -1.93
C SER A 2 19.19 22.40 -2.19
N TYR A 3 19.40 21.09 -2.29
CA TYR A 3 18.34 20.09 -2.47
C TYR A 3 17.79 19.62 -1.12
N ALA A 4 17.23 20.51 -0.32
CA ALA A 4 16.50 20.10 0.89
C ALA A 4 15.02 19.84 0.55
N ALA A 5 14.75 18.91 -0.38
CA ALA A 5 13.42 18.32 -0.46
C ALA A 5 13.34 17.31 0.69
N GLY A 6 12.94 17.80 1.87
CA GLY A 6 12.55 16.91 2.97
C GLY A 6 11.46 16.00 2.45
N THR A 7 11.81 14.75 2.15
CA THR A 7 10.89 13.73 1.69
C THR A 7 10.00 13.35 2.87
N GLY A 8 8.93 14.12 3.07
CA GLY A 8 7.90 13.75 4.03
C GLY A 8 7.44 12.32 3.72
N ALA A 9 7.29 11.49 4.74
CA ALA A 9 6.63 10.20 4.60
C ALA A 9 5.14 10.39 4.89
N MET A 10 4.28 9.64 4.20
CA MET A 10 2.88 9.50 4.57
C MET A 10 2.56 8.03 4.86
N GLU A 11 1.54 7.82 5.66
CA GLU A 11 1.05 6.49 6.01
C GLU A 11 -0.13 6.11 5.13
N ILE A 12 0.02 5.03 4.36
CA ILE A 12 -1.06 4.41 3.60
C ILE A 12 -1.50 3.12 4.30
N THR A 13 -2.73 2.66 4.04
CA THR A 13 -3.21 1.38 4.57
C THR A 13 -3.38 0.36 3.45
N VAL A 14 -2.69 -0.77 3.55
CA VAL A 14 -2.91 -1.94 2.71
C VAL A 14 -3.98 -2.79 3.37
N ARG A 15 -5.11 -3.02 2.68
CA ARG A 15 -6.19 -3.88 3.17
C ARG A 15 -6.52 -4.98 2.18
N GLY A 16 -7.04 -6.08 2.69
CA GLY A 16 -7.56 -7.15 1.85
C GLY A 16 -7.92 -8.40 2.63
N VAL A 17 -8.29 -9.46 1.91
CA VAL A 17 -8.53 -10.78 2.48
C VAL A 17 -7.57 -11.75 1.83
N LEU A 18 -6.79 -12.47 2.63
CA LEU A 18 -5.83 -13.43 2.10
C LEU A 18 -6.54 -14.62 1.46
N PRO A 19 -6.01 -15.15 0.35
CA PRO A 19 -6.60 -16.32 -0.30
C PRO A 19 -6.51 -17.55 0.61
N ILE A 20 -7.47 -18.46 0.43
CA ILE A 20 -7.50 -19.72 1.19
C ILE A 20 -6.64 -20.76 0.46
N GLY A 21 -5.78 -21.46 1.20
CA GLY A 21 -4.90 -22.48 0.67
C GLY A 21 -4.07 -23.13 1.77
N ASP A 22 -3.45 -24.26 1.45
CA ASP A 22 -2.61 -25.01 2.39
C ASP A 22 -1.13 -24.81 2.03
N THR A 23 -0.59 -23.68 2.50
CA THR A 23 0.82 -23.32 2.33
C THR A 23 1.36 -22.69 3.61
N THR A 24 2.65 -22.86 3.84
CA THR A 24 3.38 -22.20 4.93
C THR A 24 4.29 -21.08 4.42
N ASP A 25 4.29 -20.84 3.11
CA ASP A 25 5.15 -19.86 2.48
C ASP A 25 4.65 -18.44 2.71
N ASN A 26 5.60 -17.51 2.82
CA ASN A 26 5.34 -16.08 2.71
C ASN A 26 5.64 -15.60 1.28
N GLN A 27 4.97 -14.52 0.89
CA GLN A 27 5.19 -13.81 -0.35
C GLN A 27 5.31 -12.31 -0.08
N THR A 28 6.30 -11.71 -0.71
CA THR A 28 6.52 -10.26 -0.67
C THR A 28 5.67 -9.59 -1.73
N TYR A 29 4.82 -8.67 -1.29
CA TYR A 29 4.07 -7.78 -2.17
C TYR A 29 4.71 -6.40 -2.15
N PHE A 30 4.83 -5.81 -3.33
CA PHE A 30 5.38 -4.48 -3.53
C PHE A 30 4.26 -3.47 -3.75
N ILE A 31 4.45 -2.29 -3.18
CA ILE A 31 3.60 -1.13 -3.43
C ILE A 31 4.32 -0.29 -4.47
N LEU A 32 3.69 -0.13 -5.63
CA LEU A 32 4.21 0.61 -6.76
C LEU A 32 3.52 1.98 -6.83
N ASP A 33 4.29 3.05 -7.04
CA ASP A 33 3.77 4.31 -7.57
C ASP A 33 3.75 4.22 -9.09
N ALA A 34 2.60 3.85 -9.65
CA ALA A 34 2.41 3.63 -11.09
C ALA A 34 2.71 4.89 -11.92
N ALA A 35 2.56 6.09 -11.35
CA ALA A 35 2.88 7.34 -12.04
C ALA A 35 4.39 7.54 -12.22
N LYS A 36 5.22 6.95 -11.35
CA LYS A 36 6.68 7.07 -11.37
C LYS A 36 7.40 5.78 -11.71
N ALA A 37 6.66 4.69 -11.96
CA ALA A 37 7.19 3.34 -12.11
C ALA A 37 8.21 2.96 -11.02
N ALA A 38 7.91 3.32 -9.77
CA ALA A 38 8.84 3.17 -8.64
C ALA A 38 8.22 2.36 -7.51
N ILE A 39 9.00 1.45 -6.93
CA ILE A 39 8.61 0.75 -5.70
C ILE A 39 8.74 1.72 -4.54
N VAL A 40 7.65 1.93 -3.82
CA VAL A 40 7.55 2.90 -2.72
C VAL A 40 7.31 2.24 -1.37
N GLY A 41 7.04 0.94 -1.35
CA GLY A 41 6.89 0.15 -0.14
C GLY A 41 6.83 -1.35 -0.44
N GLN A 42 6.87 -2.15 0.62
CA GLN A 42 6.71 -3.60 0.55
C GLN A 42 5.99 -4.11 1.79
N VAL A 43 5.28 -5.22 1.64
CA VAL A 43 4.65 -5.97 2.73
C VAL A 43 4.89 -7.45 2.52
N ILE A 44 5.13 -8.19 3.59
CA ILE A 44 5.32 -9.64 3.54
C ILE A 44 4.09 -10.27 4.17
N LEU A 45 3.38 -11.10 3.41
CA LEU A 45 2.15 -11.76 3.84
C LEU A 45 2.23 -13.26 3.53
N PRO A 46 1.51 -14.12 4.26
CA PRO A 46 1.37 -15.52 3.89
C PRO A 46 0.77 -15.64 2.48
N LYS A 47 1.28 -16.57 1.67
CA LYS A 47 0.75 -16.83 0.31
C LYS A 47 -0.72 -17.23 0.34
N ALA A 48 -1.10 -18.03 1.33
CA ALA A 48 -2.47 -18.42 1.59
C ALA A 48 -2.63 -18.81 3.07
N VAL A 49 -3.87 -18.92 3.53
CA VAL A 49 -4.22 -19.27 4.91
C VAL A 49 -5.30 -20.34 4.96
N LYS A 50 -5.33 -21.14 6.03
CA LYS A 50 -6.31 -22.23 6.20
C LYS A 50 -7.76 -21.77 6.38
N ARG A 51 -7.97 -20.49 6.66
CA ARG A 51 -9.27 -19.85 6.84
C ARG A 51 -9.21 -18.42 6.33
N SER A 52 -10.34 -17.89 5.87
CA SER A 52 -10.43 -16.50 5.45
C SER A 52 -9.91 -15.55 6.54
N MET A 53 -8.95 -14.70 6.20
CA MET A 53 -8.32 -13.76 7.13
C MET A 53 -8.18 -12.39 6.48
N ALA A 54 -8.84 -11.39 7.06
CA ALA A 54 -8.69 -10.00 6.65
C ALA A 54 -7.39 -9.42 7.22
N VAL A 55 -6.72 -8.59 6.43
CA VAL A 55 -5.49 -7.89 6.82
C VAL A 55 -5.67 -6.38 6.63
N ALA A 56 -5.06 -5.61 7.52
CA ALA A 56 -4.93 -4.16 7.43
C ALA A 56 -3.55 -3.77 7.97
N LEU A 57 -2.67 -3.27 7.10
CA LEU A 57 -1.31 -2.90 7.44
C LEU A 57 -1.07 -1.43 7.10
N THR A 58 -0.55 -0.67 8.05
CA THR A 58 -0.09 0.70 7.81
C THR A 58 1.34 0.66 7.28
N VAL A 59 1.58 1.31 6.14
CA VAL A 59 2.88 1.36 5.48
C VAL A 59 3.29 2.81 5.26
N LYS A 60 4.53 3.15 5.63
CA LYS A 60 5.10 4.47 5.34
C LYS A 60 5.67 4.49 3.93
N VAL A 61 5.24 5.46 3.14
CA VAL A 61 5.69 5.68 1.75
C VAL A 61 6.07 7.14 1.56
N PRO A 62 6.86 7.51 0.54
CA PRO A 62 7.12 8.90 0.21
C PRO A 62 5.81 9.67 -0.04
N SER A 63 5.66 10.83 0.57
CA SER A 63 4.47 11.71 0.43
C SER A 63 4.26 12.22 -1.00
N THR A 64 5.30 12.20 -1.83
CA THR A 64 5.21 12.54 -3.25
C THR A 64 4.53 11.44 -4.07
N ALA A 65 4.37 10.23 -3.53
CA ALA A 65 3.75 9.10 -4.22
C ALA A 65 2.24 9.22 -4.29
N GLY A 66 1.64 8.72 -5.37
CA GLY A 66 0.22 8.93 -5.58
C GLY A 66 -0.58 7.79 -6.21
N SER A 67 -0.14 7.23 -7.32
CA SER A 67 -0.95 6.22 -7.99
C SER A 67 -0.53 4.84 -7.48
N PHE A 68 -1.12 4.39 -6.37
CA PHE A 68 -0.69 3.16 -5.72
C PHE A 68 -1.29 1.90 -6.36
N ALA A 69 -0.43 0.95 -6.67
CA ALA A 69 -0.81 -0.43 -6.98
C ALA A 69 -0.06 -1.38 -6.03
N ILE A 70 -0.67 -2.53 -5.71
CA ILE A 70 -0.04 -3.56 -4.89
C ILE A 70 -0.05 -4.90 -5.64
N GLY A 71 1.06 -5.62 -5.59
CA GLY A 71 1.27 -6.79 -6.41
C GLY A 71 2.62 -7.44 -6.23
N THR A 72 2.94 -8.40 -7.08
CA THR A 72 4.24 -9.09 -7.13
C THR A 72 4.84 -8.99 -8.52
N PHE A 73 6.12 -9.31 -8.66
CA PHE A 73 6.74 -9.49 -9.97
C PHE A 73 6.72 -10.97 -10.34
N ASP A 74 6.38 -11.29 -11.58
CA ASP A 74 6.55 -12.64 -12.12
C ASP A 74 8.01 -12.91 -12.54
N ASP A 75 8.29 -14.13 -13.00
CA ASP A 75 9.65 -14.53 -13.40
C ASP A 75 10.18 -13.76 -14.62
N ALA A 76 9.30 -13.12 -15.39
CA ALA A 76 9.65 -12.25 -16.51
C ALA A 76 9.83 -10.79 -16.08
N GLY A 77 9.64 -10.47 -14.80
CA GLY A 77 9.76 -9.14 -14.25
C GLY A 77 8.54 -8.24 -14.49
N ASN A 78 7.39 -8.79 -14.91
CA ASN A 78 6.16 -8.01 -15.05
C ASN A 78 5.46 -7.89 -13.70
N PHE A 79 4.91 -6.70 -13.44
CA PHE A 79 4.16 -6.44 -12.23
C PHE A 79 2.73 -6.99 -12.34
N GLN A 80 2.39 -7.93 -11.45
CA GLN A 80 1.10 -8.59 -11.35
C GLN A 80 0.33 -8.05 -10.16
N ILE A 81 -0.79 -7.38 -10.43
CA ILE A 81 -1.64 -6.78 -9.38
C ILE A 81 -2.28 -7.87 -8.54
N ALA A 82 -2.16 -7.77 -7.22
CA ALA A 82 -2.84 -8.63 -6.27
C ALA A 82 -4.28 -8.12 -6.05
N SER A 83 -5.23 -8.62 -6.83
CA SER A 83 -6.63 -8.14 -6.85
C SER A 83 -7.38 -8.25 -5.51
N PHE A 84 -6.92 -9.10 -4.61
CA PHE A 84 -7.48 -9.27 -3.25
C PHE A 84 -6.92 -8.27 -2.22
N LEU A 85 -5.91 -7.49 -2.60
CA LEU A 85 -5.34 -6.40 -1.80
C LEU A 85 -5.65 -5.04 -2.46
N ARG A 86 -5.85 -4.02 -1.64
CA ARG A 86 -6.03 -2.63 -2.06
C ARG A 86 -5.20 -1.70 -1.19
N VAL A 87 -4.81 -0.57 -1.76
CA VAL A 87 -4.10 0.51 -1.05
C VAL A 87 -5.07 1.66 -0.84
N GLU A 88 -5.29 2.00 0.42
CA GLU A 88 -6.07 3.16 0.84
C GLU A 88 -5.11 4.28 1.23
N ARG A 89 -5.33 5.46 0.65
CA ARG A 89 -4.66 6.68 1.08
C ARG A 89 -5.29 7.18 2.39
N PRO A 90 -4.51 7.84 3.26
CA PRO A 90 -5.07 8.50 4.42
C PRO A 90 -6.07 9.55 3.95
N SER A 91 -7.28 9.54 4.51
CA SER A 91 -8.22 10.62 4.30
C SER A 91 -7.62 11.91 4.86
N VAL A 92 -7.57 12.98 4.07
CA VAL A 92 -7.23 14.31 4.61
C VAL A 92 -8.23 14.59 5.73
N PRO A 93 -7.80 14.89 6.97
CA PRO A 93 -8.74 15.26 8.02
C PRO A 93 -9.50 16.50 7.52
N SER A 94 -10.82 16.40 7.29
CA SER A 94 -11.62 17.60 7.24
C SER A 94 -11.60 18.14 8.66
N GLY A 95 -10.85 19.23 8.89
CA GLY A 95 -10.84 19.89 10.19
C GLY A 95 -12.27 20.16 10.67
N ALA A 96 -12.46 20.32 11.97
CA ALA A 96 -13.76 20.69 12.52
C ALA A 96 -14.26 21.99 11.87
N VAL A 97 -15.16 21.89 10.90
CA VAL A 97 -15.88 23.02 10.34
C VAL A 97 -16.99 23.40 11.32
N GLY A 98 -16.59 24.03 12.42
CA GLY A 98 -17.54 24.73 13.29
C GLY A 98 -18.24 25.85 12.51
N PRO A 99 -19.48 26.21 12.84
CA PRO A 99 -20.13 27.38 12.24
C PRO A 99 -19.22 28.60 12.41
N VAL A 100 -18.99 29.35 11.33
CA VAL A 100 -18.37 30.68 11.42
C VAL A 100 -19.35 31.53 12.22
N GLY A 101 -18.92 31.95 13.42
CA GLY A 101 -19.74 32.77 14.31
C GLY A 101 -20.25 34.01 13.57
N GLN A 102 -21.54 34.29 13.73
CA GLN A 102 -22.17 35.54 13.29
C GLN A 102 -21.69 36.72 14.14
#